data_AF-A0A6J5X377-F1
#
_entry.id   AF-A0A6J5X377-F1
#
_cell.length_a   1.000
_cell.length_b   1.000
_cell.length_c   1.000
_cell.angle_alpha   90.00
_cell.angle_beta   90.00
_cell.angle_gamma   90.00
#
_symmetry.space_group_name_H-M   'P 1'
#
loop_
_entity.id
_entity.type
_entity.pdbx_description
1 polymer ?
#
loop_
_entity_poly.entity_id
_entity_poly.type
_entity_poly.pdbx_seq_one_letter_code
_entity_poly.pdbx_strand_id
1 'polypeptide(L)'
;MKGGKEELSYVNNSKVQAKHANSMLHLLKETLDRVQLSSPEFLFLVADLGCSSGSNSINTVDLIIKHMTKRYDALGYDSPEFSAFFSDLPSNDFNTLFQLLLPLGNHGGSMEEALAVPESVLDKRSAAYNKGRVFIHGANESTANAYKKQFQTDLASFLRSRAKELKKGGSMFLA
;
A
#
# COMPACT_ATOMS: atom_id res chain seq x y z
N MET A 1 1.65 -10.66 2.56
CA MET A 1 2.81 -10.92 3.45
C MET A 1 2.50 -12.10 4.36
N LYS A 2 3.47 -12.68 5.08
CA LYS A 2 3.18 -13.77 6.03
C LYS A 2 2.28 -13.26 7.17
N GLY A 3 1.05 -13.78 7.24
CA GLY A 3 0.06 -13.46 8.26
C GLY A 3 0.41 -13.99 9.65
N GLY A 4 -0.46 -13.71 10.63
CA GLY A 4 -0.34 -14.14 12.01
C GLY A 4 0.52 -13.24 12.91
N LYS A 5 0.75 -13.73 14.14
CA LYS A 5 1.48 -13.03 15.22
C LYS A 5 2.75 -13.75 15.66
N GLU A 6 3.09 -14.85 14.99
CA GLU A 6 4.23 -15.70 15.30
C GLU A 6 5.57 -15.02 14.95
N GLU A 7 6.69 -15.58 15.39
CA GLU A 7 8.03 -15.00 15.23
C GLU A 7 8.36 -14.63 13.78
N LEU A 8 7.93 -15.45 12.81
CA LEU A 8 8.19 -15.26 11.38
C LEU A 8 7.11 -14.41 10.67
N SER A 9 6.08 -13.95 11.38
CA SER A 9 5.01 -13.13 10.80
C SER A 9 5.50 -11.74 10.38
N TYR A 10 4.78 -11.10 9.47
CA TYR A 10 5.08 -9.75 9.03
C TYR A 10 5.00 -8.73 10.18
N VAL A 11 4.08 -8.93 11.12
CA VAL A 11 3.94 -8.08 12.32
C VAL A 11 5.28 -7.95 13.05
N ASN A 12 6.03 -9.05 13.18
CA ASN A 12 7.31 -9.08 13.91
C ASN A 12 8.54 -8.75 13.04
N ASN A 13 8.42 -8.80 11.71
CA ASN A 13 9.54 -8.65 10.77
C ASN A 13 9.44 -7.45 9.83
N SER A 14 8.58 -6.48 10.13
CA SER A 14 8.31 -5.32 9.27
C SER A 14 9.10 -4.05 9.63
N LYS A 15 10.18 -4.18 10.42
CA LYS A 15 10.98 -3.04 10.92
C LYS A 15 11.67 -2.25 9.81
N VAL A 16 12.10 -2.90 8.74
CA VAL A 16 12.76 -2.23 7.60
C VAL A 16 11.75 -1.35 6.87
N GLN A 17 10.54 -1.85 6.63
CA GLN A 17 9.43 -1.12 6.02
C GLN A 17 9.03 0.06 6.90
N ALA A 18 8.95 -0.12 8.22
CA ALA A 18 8.69 0.96 9.17
C ALA A 18 9.77 2.04 9.12
N LYS A 19 11.05 1.66 9.06
CA LYS A 19 12.17 2.60 8.94
C LYS A 19 12.12 3.38 7.62
N HIS A 20 11.80 2.69 6.53
CA HIS A 20 11.64 3.33 5.22
C HIS A 20 10.47 4.32 5.23
N ALA A 21 9.30 3.92 5.72
CA ALA A 21 8.16 4.81 5.90
C ALA A 21 8.53 6.05 6.74
N ASN A 22 9.27 5.85 7.84
CA ASN A 22 9.76 6.93 8.69
C ASN A 22 10.67 7.93 7.94
N SER A 23 11.54 7.45 7.05
CA SER A 23 12.38 8.35 6.22
C SER A 23 11.56 9.19 5.23
N MET A 24 10.41 8.67 4.79
CA MET A 24 9.56 9.31 3.79
C MET A 24 8.46 10.19 4.39
N LEU A 25 8.35 10.26 5.72
CA LEU A 25 7.28 11.03 6.40
C LEU A 25 7.22 12.50 6.02
N HIS A 26 8.37 13.12 5.74
CA HIS A 26 8.40 14.52 5.33
C HIS A 26 7.73 14.71 3.96
N LEU A 27 8.02 13.85 2.99
CA LEU A 27 7.39 13.87 1.66
C LEU A 27 5.89 13.53 1.72
N LEU A 28 5.51 12.62 2.61
CA LEU A 28 4.10 12.34 2.86
C LEU A 28 3.40 13.61 3.37
N LYS A 29 3.96 14.30 4.36
CA LYS A 29 3.40 15.56 4.88
C LYS A 29 3.33 16.65 3.81
N GLU A 30 4.37 16.84 3.01
CA GLU A 30 4.36 17.77 1.88
C GLU A 30 3.26 17.43 0.85
N THR A 31 3.00 16.14 0.65
CA THR A 31 1.91 15.68 -0.23
C THR A 31 0.54 15.98 0.39
N LEU A 32 0.40 15.77 1.69
CA LEU A 32 -0.81 16.10 2.44
C LEU A 32 -1.08 17.60 2.42
N ASP A 33 -0.05 18.45 2.52
CA ASP A 33 -0.18 19.91 2.48
C ASP A 33 -0.75 20.42 1.15
N ARG A 34 -0.61 19.65 0.06
CA ARG A 34 -1.17 19.96 -1.26
C ARG A 34 -2.62 19.52 -1.43
N VAL A 35 -3.15 18.70 -0.51
CA VAL A 35 -4.57 18.29 -0.55
C VAL A 35 -5.45 19.51 -0.29
N GLN A 36 -6.43 19.71 -1.17
CA GLN A 36 -7.42 20.77 -1.02
C GLN A 36 -8.42 20.39 0.09
N LEU A 37 -8.52 21.23 1.11
CA LEU A 37 -9.46 21.03 2.21
C LEU A 37 -10.88 21.36 1.74
N SER A 38 -11.81 20.45 2.02
CA SER A 38 -13.24 20.62 1.79
C SER A 38 -13.94 21.03 3.09
N SER A 39 -15.20 21.47 3.02
CA SER A 39 -16.03 21.71 4.21
C SER A 39 -15.98 20.51 5.17
N PRO A 40 -15.90 20.72 6.49
CA PRO A 40 -15.84 19.65 7.48
C PRO A 40 -17.12 18.80 7.53
N GLU A 41 -18.22 19.27 6.94
CA GLU A 41 -19.45 18.49 6.75
C GLU A 41 -19.26 17.29 5.81
N PHE A 42 -18.21 17.28 4.99
CA PHE A 42 -17.90 16.17 4.09
C PHE A 42 -16.82 15.26 4.68
N LEU A 43 -17.06 13.95 4.53
CA LEU A 43 -16.14 12.90 4.94
C LEU A 43 -14.78 13.00 4.21
N PHE A 44 -13.70 12.94 4.99
CA PHE A 44 -12.34 12.81 4.49
C PHE A 44 -11.95 11.33 4.36
N LEU A 45 -11.57 10.92 3.14
CA LEU A 45 -11.27 9.53 2.83
C LEU A 45 -9.77 9.31 2.69
N VAL A 46 -9.28 8.26 3.35
CA VAL A 46 -7.90 7.75 3.21
C VAL A 46 -7.97 6.31 2.72
N ALA A 47 -7.14 5.95 1.75
CA ALA A 47 -7.01 4.57 1.31
C ALA A 47 -5.52 4.17 1.32
N ASP A 48 -5.20 3.09 2.03
CA ASP A 48 -3.89 2.45 1.99
C ASP A 48 -3.94 1.18 1.13
N LEU A 49 -3.13 1.15 0.07
CA LEU A 49 -3.13 0.10 -0.95
C LEU A 49 -1.87 -0.75 -0.81
N GLY A 50 -2.04 -2.01 -0.39
CA GLY A 50 -0.94 -2.86 0.08
C GLY A 50 -0.75 -2.79 1.59
N CYS A 51 -1.85 -2.73 2.34
CA CYS A 51 -1.86 -2.51 3.79
C CYS A 51 -1.21 -3.66 4.60
N SER A 52 -1.10 -4.86 4.03
CA SER A 52 -0.63 -6.07 4.69
C SER A 52 -1.42 -6.34 6.00
N SER A 53 -0.80 -6.99 6.97
CA SER A 53 -1.42 -7.37 8.25
C SER A 53 -0.77 -6.70 9.48
N GLY A 54 0.13 -5.73 9.26
CA GLY A 54 0.94 -5.11 10.31
C GLY A 54 0.50 -3.70 10.72
N SER A 55 1.00 -3.22 11.85
CA SER A 55 0.66 -1.89 12.40
C SER A 55 1.21 -0.71 11.59
N ASN A 56 2.14 -0.94 10.65
CA ASN A 56 2.69 0.13 9.81
C ASN A 56 1.61 0.89 9.04
N SER A 57 0.62 0.17 8.51
CA SER A 57 -0.50 0.75 7.78
C SER A 57 -1.38 1.61 8.70
N ILE A 58 -1.73 1.08 9.88
CA ILE A 58 -2.49 1.79 10.92
C ILE A 58 -1.76 3.08 11.35
N ASN A 59 -0.45 2.99 11.62
CA ASN A 59 0.37 4.13 12.01
C ASN A 59 0.43 5.21 10.91
N THR A 60 0.46 4.78 9.65
CA THR A 60 0.49 5.70 8.50
C THR A 60 -0.85 6.43 8.38
N VAL A 61 -1.97 5.72 8.49
CA VAL A 61 -3.32 6.32 8.50
C VAL A 61 -3.50 7.26 9.69
N ASP A 62 -3.09 6.87 10.89
CA ASP A 62 -3.13 7.71 12.09
C ASP A 62 -2.32 9.01 11.91
N LEU A 63 -1.14 8.92 11.28
CA LEU A 63 -0.34 10.11 10.96
C LEU A 63 -1.06 11.03 9.96
N ILE A 64 -1.69 10.48 8.93
CA ILE A 64 -2.46 11.25 7.95
C ILE A 64 -3.61 11.97 8.66
N ILE A 65 -4.41 11.26 9.45
CA ILE A 65 -5.53 11.83 10.20
C ILE A 65 -5.03 12.96 11.10
N LYS A 66 -4.01 12.71 11.93
CA LYS A 66 -3.42 13.73 12.82
C LYS A 66 -2.90 14.96 12.07
N HIS A 67 -2.27 14.78 10.92
CA HIS A 67 -1.77 15.89 10.12
C HIS A 67 -2.93 16.70 9.52
N MET A 68 -3.95 16.03 8.98
CA MET A 68 -5.11 16.70 8.41
C MET A 68 -5.95 17.42 9.45
N THR A 69 -6.20 16.82 10.63
CA THR A 69 -6.82 17.48 11.79
C THR A 69 -6.14 18.81 12.10
N LYS A 70 -4.80 18.82 12.22
CA LYS A 70 -4.04 20.06 12.45
C LYS A 70 -4.22 21.10 11.35
N ARG A 71 -4.36 20.67 10.08
CA ARG A 71 -4.61 21.60 8.97
C ARG A 71 -6.01 22.21 9.03
N TYR A 72 -7.03 21.44 9.45
CA TYR A 72 -8.38 21.94 9.70
C TYR A 72 -8.40 22.93 10.88
N ASP A 73 -7.78 22.56 12.00
CA ASP A 73 -7.69 23.40 13.20
C ASP A 73 -7.01 24.75 12.90
N ALA A 74 -5.95 24.76 12.08
CA ALA A 74 -5.23 25.97 11.69
C ALA A 74 -6.08 26.95 10.86
N LEU A 75 -7.17 26.48 10.24
CA LEU A 75 -8.14 27.31 9.54
C LEU A 75 -9.34 27.71 10.42
N GLY A 76 -9.36 27.29 11.68
CA GLY A 76 -10.47 27.52 12.60
C GLY A 76 -11.70 26.68 12.29
N TYR A 77 -11.55 25.57 11.57
CA TYR A 77 -12.61 24.61 11.30
C TYR A 77 -12.57 23.46 12.29
N ASP A 78 -13.74 22.90 12.59
CA ASP A 78 -13.82 21.57 13.17
C ASP A 78 -13.22 20.55 12.19
N SER A 79 -12.67 19.47 12.74
CA SER A 79 -12.18 18.37 11.90
C SER A 79 -13.34 17.58 11.29
N PRO A 80 -13.24 17.16 10.01
CA PRO A 80 -14.25 16.30 9.41
C PRO A 80 -14.26 14.92 10.04
N GLU A 81 -15.30 14.15 9.77
CA GLU A 81 -15.24 12.71 9.94
C GLU A 81 -14.19 12.11 8.99
N PHE A 82 -13.42 11.14 9.49
CA PHE A 82 -12.41 10.41 8.72
C PHE A 82 -12.86 8.98 8.50
N SER A 83 -12.69 8.47 7.28
CA SER A 83 -12.82 7.05 6.98
C SER A 83 -11.56 6.55 6.30
N ALA A 84 -11.03 5.43 6.80
CA ALA A 84 -9.85 4.78 6.27
C ALA A 84 -10.22 3.43 5.64
N PHE A 85 -9.75 3.20 4.42
CA PHE A 85 -9.85 1.94 3.71
C PHE A 85 -8.49 1.26 3.68
N PHE A 86 -8.44 0.03 4.18
CA PHE A 86 -7.27 -0.83 4.13
C PHE A 86 -7.47 -1.86 3.02
N SER A 87 -6.69 -1.77 1.95
CA SER A 87 -6.81 -2.64 0.78
C SER A 87 -5.54 -3.47 0.59
N ASP A 88 -5.73 -4.73 0.25
CA ASP A 88 -4.69 -5.68 -0.14
C ASP A 88 -5.34 -6.78 -0.99
N LEU A 89 -4.54 -7.76 -1.43
CA LEU A 89 -5.05 -8.94 -2.12
C LEU A 89 -6.02 -9.73 -1.22
N PRO A 90 -6.97 -10.49 -1.79
CA PRO A 90 -7.88 -11.32 -1.01
C PRO A 90 -7.20 -12.32 -0.07
N SER A 91 -5.95 -12.70 -0.36
CA SER A 91 -5.15 -13.61 0.47
C SER A 91 -4.43 -12.94 1.64
N ASN A 92 -4.56 -11.62 1.81
CA ASN A 92 -4.02 -10.95 2.97
C ASN A 92 -4.74 -11.38 4.26
N ASP A 93 -4.00 -11.43 5.36
CA ASP A 93 -4.53 -11.76 6.67
C ASP A 93 -5.19 -10.52 7.32
N PHE A 94 -6.36 -10.17 6.81
CA PHE A 94 -7.19 -9.10 7.35
C PHE A 94 -7.67 -9.39 8.78
N ASN A 95 -7.78 -10.65 9.18
CA ASN A 95 -8.13 -11.00 10.56
C ASN A 95 -7.08 -10.47 11.53
N THR A 96 -5.79 -10.65 11.23
CA THR A 96 -4.71 -10.07 12.04
C THR A 96 -4.74 -8.54 12.00
N LEU A 97 -4.98 -7.92 10.84
CA LEU A 97 -5.11 -6.45 10.74
C LEU A 97 -6.26 -5.91 11.59
N PHE A 98 -7.45 -6.51 11.50
CA PHE A 98 -8.62 -6.11 12.28
C PHE A 98 -8.41 -6.30 13.78
N GLN A 99 -7.73 -7.36 14.20
CA GLN A 99 -7.35 -7.54 15.61
C GLN A 99 -6.40 -6.45 16.13
N LEU A 100 -5.63 -5.78 15.27
CA LEU A 100 -4.79 -4.65 15.65
C LEU A 100 -5.56 -3.32 15.70
N LEU A 101 -6.64 -3.20 14.92
CA LEU A 101 -7.54 -2.04 14.91
C LEU A 101 -8.53 -2.05 16.09
N LEU A 102 -8.87 -3.24 16.61
CA LEU A 102 -9.78 -3.39 17.73
C LEU A 102 -9.06 -3.31 19.08
N PRO A 103 -9.63 -2.65 20.10
CA PRO A 103 -9.17 -2.81 21.47
C PRO A 103 -9.62 -4.20 21.98
N LEU A 104 -8.67 -5.15 22.00
CA LEU A 104 -8.72 -6.54 22.55
C LEU A 104 -9.19 -7.67 21.61
N GLY A 105 -8.23 -8.54 21.24
CA GLY A 105 -8.28 -9.98 21.55
C GLY A 105 -8.92 -11.00 20.56
N ASN A 106 -8.04 -11.77 19.92
CA ASN A 106 -8.09 -13.22 19.62
C ASN A 106 -8.61 -13.84 18.29
N HIS A 107 -7.74 -14.76 17.81
CA HIS A 107 -7.88 -15.98 16.99
C HIS A 107 -8.26 -15.97 15.48
N GLY A 108 -7.28 -16.38 14.65
CA GLY A 108 -7.44 -17.57 13.78
C GLY A 108 -7.44 -17.41 12.25
N GLY A 109 -6.39 -17.96 11.60
CA GLY A 109 -6.42 -18.65 10.29
C GLY A 109 -6.12 -17.83 9.02
N SER A 110 -5.15 -18.26 8.20
CA SER A 110 -4.97 -17.83 6.80
C SER A 110 -4.62 -18.99 5.87
N MET A 111 -5.25 -19.00 4.69
CA MET A 111 -5.02 -19.92 3.57
C MET A 111 -4.36 -19.14 2.42
N GLU A 112 -3.37 -19.73 1.75
CA GLU A 112 -2.47 -19.11 0.75
C GLU A 112 -2.98 -19.19 -0.69
N GLU A 113 -2.73 -18.12 -1.49
CA GLU A 113 -2.29 -18.12 -2.91
C GLU A 113 -2.22 -16.67 -3.49
N ALA A 114 -1.74 -16.44 -4.73
CA ALA A 114 -0.37 -16.16 -5.14
C ALA A 114 -0.37 -14.97 -6.15
N LEU A 115 0.75 -14.25 -6.32
CA LEU A 115 0.93 -13.19 -7.34
C LEU A 115 1.39 -13.80 -8.68
N ALA A 116 0.83 -13.32 -9.80
CA ALA A 116 1.13 -13.83 -11.13
C ALA A 116 2.47 -13.32 -11.70
N VAL A 117 3.21 -14.20 -12.39
CA VAL A 117 4.48 -13.94 -13.09
C VAL A 117 4.20 -13.71 -14.58
N PRO A 118 4.93 -12.83 -15.31
CA PRO A 118 4.69 -12.60 -16.73
C PRO A 118 4.78 -13.90 -17.55
N GLU A 119 3.76 -14.23 -18.35
CA GLU A 119 3.70 -15.53 -19.06
C GLU A 119 4.92 -15.77 -19.98
N SER A 120 5.42 -14.71 -20.62
CA SER A 120 6.57 -14.78 -21.53
C SER A 120 7.90 -15.17 -20.87
N VAL A 121 8.03 -15.05 -19.54
CA VAL A 121 9.24 -15.49 -18.82
C VAL A 121 9.13 -16.94 -18.34
N LEU A 122 7.93 -17.52 -18.40
CA LEU A 122 7.63 -18.91 -18.07
C LEU A 122 7.73 -19.83 -19.30
N ASP A 123 7.55 -19.28 -20.51
CA ASP A 123 7.68 -20.03 -21.76
C ASP A 123 9.14 -20.34 -22.10
N LYS A 124 9.50 -21.63 -22.06
CA LYS A 124 10.85 -22.15 -22.39
C LYS A 124 11.30 -21.83 -23.81
N ARG A 125 10.37 -21.46 -24.71
CA ARG A 125 10.64 -21.12 -26.11
C ARG A 125 10.84 -19.62 -26.32
N SER A 126 10.54 -18.80 -25.32
CA SER A 126 10.67 -17.35 -25.36
C SER A 126 12.12 -16.91 -25.17
N ALA A 127 12.55 -15.88 -25.90
CA ALA A 127 13.84 -15.21 -25.68
C ALA A 127 13.93 -14.54 -24.28
N ALA A 128 12.77 -14.30 -23.65
CA ALA A 128 12.67 -13.76 -22.29
C ALA A 128 12.67 -14.85 -21.20
N TYR A 129 12.80 -16.14 -21.56
CA TYR A 129 12.80 -17.25 -20.60
C TYR A 129 13.92 -17.10 -19.57
N ASN A 130 13.56 -16.95 -18.29
CA ASN A 130 14.53 -16.69 -17.22
C ASN A 130 15.15 -17.99 -16.69
N LYS A 131 15.87 -18.73 -17.55
CA LYS A 131 16.40 -20.07 -17.24
C LYS A 131 17.35 -20.03 -16.05
N GLY A 132 17.00 -20.77 -14.99
CA GLY A 132 17.84 -20.97 -13.82
C GLY A 132 17.93 -19.78 -12.86
N ARG A 133 17.02 -18.79 -12.98
CA ARG A 133 17.01 -17.59 -12.12
C ARG A 133 15.60 -17.26 -11.65
N VAL A 134 15.52 -16.75 -10.43
CA VAL A 134 14.25 -16.36 -9.78
C VAL A 134 13.95 -14.87 -9.97
N PHE A 135 14.95 -14.05 -10.32
CA PHE A 135 14.81 -12.59 -10.45
C PHE A 135 15.56 -12.04 -11.67
N ILE A 136 15.30 -10.78 -12.04
CA ILE A 136 15.85 -10.10 -13.23
C ILE A 136 17.30 -9.63 -13.09
N HIS A 137 17.93 -9.82 -11.92
CA HIS A 137 19.30 -9.39 -11.70
C HIS A 137 20.26 -10.18 -12.62
N GLY A 138 21.00 -9.46 -13.46
CA GLY A 138 21.88 -10.04 -14.49
C GLY A 138 21.16 -10.66 -15.69
N ALA A 139 19.83 -10.50 -15.81
CA ALA A 139 19.05 -11.04 -16.92
C ALA A 139 19.45 -10.45 -18.27
N ASN A 140 19.16 -11.19 -19.35
CA ASN A 140 19.40 -10.68 -20.70
C ASN A 140 18.45 -9.52 -21.01
N GLU A 141 18.78 -8.74 -22.06
CA GLU A 141 18.01 -7.56 -22.45
C GLU A 141 16.54 -7.89 -22.75
N SER A 142 16.25 -9.05 -23.36
CA SER A 142 14.88 -9.49 -23.67
C SER A 142 14.05 -9.70 -22.41
N THR A 143 14.59 -10.37 -21.40
CA THR A 143 13.93 -10.57 -20.11
C THR A 143 13.75 -9.24 -19.38
N ALA A 144 14.77 -8.38 -19.36
CA ALA A 144 14.67 -7.05 -18.74
C ALA A 144 13.57 -6.20 -19.41
N ASN A 145 13.51 -6.20 -20.73
CA ASN A 145 12.49 -5.49 -21.50
C ASN A 145 11.07 -6.06 -21.27
N ALA A 146 10.93 -7.37 -21.11
CA ALA A 146 9.65 -8.00 -20.79
C ALA A 146 9.12 -7.53 -19.42
N TYR A 147 9.96 -7.56 -18.38
CA TYR A 147 9.59 -7.07 -17.05
C TYR A 147 9.29 -5.57 -17.06
N LYS A 148 10.08 -4.76 -17.78
CA LYS A 148 9.82 -3.32 -17.96
C LYS A 148 8.46 -3.07 -18.59
N LYS A 149 8.13 -3.77 -19.67
CA LYS A 149 6.85 -3.62 -20.37
C LYS A 149 5.66 -4.02 -19.49
N GLN A 150 5.80 -5.10 -18.72
CA GLN A 150 4.78 -5.52 -17.77
C GLN A 150 4.57 -4.45 -16.68
N PHE A 151 5.64 -3.98 -16.05
CA PHE A 151 5.58 -2.92 -15.04
C PHE A 151 4.91 -1.65 -15.58
N GLN A 152 5.26 -1.21 -16.79
CA GLN A 152 4.63 -0.04 -17.42
C GLN A 152 3.13 -0.25 -17.65
N THR A 153 2.73 -1.46 -18.05
CA THR A 153 1.32 -1.80 -18.28
C THR A 153 0.54 -1.79 -16.97
N ASP A 154 1.09 -2.42 -15.93
CA ASP A 154 0.46 -2.54 -14.62
C ASP A 154 0.36 -1.18 -13.93
N LEU A 155 1.44 -0.39 -13.93
CA LEU A 155 1.44 0.95 -13.36
C LEU A 155 0.46 1.87 -14.11
N ALA A 156 0.41 1.81 -15.44
CA ALA A 156 -0.56 2.59 -16.20
C ALA A 156 -2.01 2.18 -15.87
N SER A 157 -2.26 0.88 -15.68
CA SER A 157 -3.57 0.38 -15.25
C SER A 157 -3.93 0.91 -13.86
N PHE A 158 -3.01 0.79 -12.90
CA PHE A 158 -3.15 1.31 -11.54
C PHE A 158 -3.48 2.82 -11.55
N LEU A 159 -2.67 3.64 -12.22
CA LEU A 159 -2.85 5.08 -12.27
C LEU A 159 -4.19 5.47 -12.92
N ARG A 160 -4.62 4.75 -13.97
CA ARG A 160 -5.94 4.99 -14.60
C ARG A 160 -7.10 4.67 -13.66
N SER A 161 -6.99 3.61 -12.87
CA SER A 161 -8.01 3.29 -11.86
C SER A 161 -8.06 4.37 -10.77
N ARG A 162 -6.89 4.75 -10.23
CA ARG A 162 -6.78 5.79 -9.19
C ARG A 162 -7.29 7.15 -9.67
N ALA A 163 -7.04 7.52 -10.93
CA ALA A 163 -7.54 8.78 -11.50
C ALA A 163 -9.08 8.86 -11.53
N LYS A 164 -9.79 7.72 -11.61
CA LYS A 164 -11.26 7.67 -11.57
C LYS A 164 -11.82 7.72 -10.16
N GLU A 165 -11.06 7.25 -9.18
CA GLU A 165 -11.48 7.14 -7.77
C GLU A 165 -11.13 8.40 -6.96
N LEU A 166 -10.04 9.08 -7.31
CA LEU A 166 -9.55 10.24 -6.58
C LEU A 166 -10.45 11.46 -6.83
N LYS A 167 -10.90 12.11 -5.74
CA LYS A 167 -11.64 13.37 -5.83
C LYS A 167 -10.77 14.47 -6.42
N LYS A 168 -11.39 15.45 -7.09
CA LYS A 168 -10.71 16.67 -7.52
C LYS A 168 -10.08 17.36 -6.30
N GLY A 169 -8.80 17.73 -6.40
CA GLY A 169 -8.05 18.32 -5.28
C GLY A 169 -7.52 17.30 -4.25
N GLY A 170 -7.75 16.00 -4.46
CA GLY A 170 -7.11 14.92 -3.72
C GLY A 170 -5.66 14.70 -4.16
N SER A 171 -4.92 13.96 -3.35
CA SER A 171 -3.52 13.58 -3.62
C SER A 171 -3.33 12.08 -3.49
N MET A 172 -2.30 11.55 -4.17
CA MET A 172 -1.83 10.17 -4.02
C MET A 172 -0.32 10.20 -3.75
N PHE A 173 0.12 9.42 -2.77
CA PHE A 173 1.52 9.25 -2.42
C PHE A 173 1.96 7.83 -2.76
N LEU A 174 3.07 7.68 -3.49
CA LEU A 174 3.66 6.39 -3.87
C LEU A 174 5.12 6.41 -3.41
N ALA A 175 5.55 5.37 -2.70
CA ALA A 175 6.91 5.22 -2.16
C ALA A 175 7.45 3.82 -2.43
#